data_AF-A0A3B9EIG4-F1
#
_entry.id   AF-A0A3B9EIG4-F1
#
_cell.length_a   1.000
_cell.length_b   1.000
_cell.length_c   1.000
_cell.angle_alpha   90.00
_cell.angle_beta   90.00
_cell.angle_gamma   90.00
#
_symmetry.space_group_name_H-M   'P 1'
#
loop_
_entity.id
_entity.type
_entity.pdbx_description
1 polymer ?
#
loop_
_entity_poly.entity_id
_entity_poly.type
_entity_poly.pdbx_seq_one_letter_code
_entity_poly.pdbx_strand_id
1 'polypeptide(L)'
;FAMLDGADHILVTEDSANMAAEAASTGKPVHILPMIARKAPGKFARLHADLQARGAARPFDGTLTPWAYEPLNETERAARAVLAAMPKR
;
A
#
# COMPACT_ATOMS: atom_id res chain seq x y z
N PHE A 1 -2.50 0.83 -14.59
CA PHE A 1 -3.64 1.45 -13.89
C PHE A 1 -3.79 2.90 -14.35
N ALA A 2 -4.70 3.23 -15.27
CA ALA A 2 -4.70 4.56 -15.90
C ALA A 2 -4.88 5.75 -14.91
N MET A 3 -5.71 5.60 -13.87
CA MET A 3 -5.97 6.70 -12.92
C MET A 3 -4.85 6.89 -11.89
N LEU A 4 -4.37 5.81 -11.27
CA LEU A 4 -3.29 5.90 -10.28
C LEU A 4 -1.94 6.28 -10.92
N ASP A 5 -1.69 5.78 -12.13
CA ASP A 5 -0.50 6.12 -12.91
C ASP A 5 -0.50 7.57 -13.42
N GLY A 6 -1.63 8.28 -13.37
CA GLY A 6 -1.71 9.72 -13.66
C GLY A 6 -1.54 10.65 -12.45
N ALA A 7 -1.60 10.14 -11.21
CA ALA A 7 -1.57 10.99 -10.01
C ALA A 7 -0.16 11.40 -9.57
N ASP A 8 0.04 12.56 -8.95
CA ASP A 8 1.32 12.89 -8.29
C ASP A 8 1.37 12.38 -6.84
N HIS A 9 0.20 12.31 -6.21
CA HIS A 9 0.01 11.84 -4.84
C HIS A 9 -1.27 11.01 -4.73
N ILE A 10 -1.26 10.00 -3.88
CA ILE A 10 -2.40 9.12 -3.65
C ILE A 10 -2.75 9.14 -2.17
N LEU A 11 -3.96 9.57 -1.83
CA LEU A 11 -4.47 9.58 -0.45
C LEU A 11 -5.42 8.40 -0.26
N VAL A 12 -5.17 7.59 0.76
CA VAL A 12 -5.93 6.36 1.05
C VAL A 12 -6.40 6.38 2.49
N THR A 13 -7.68 6.06 2.73
CA THR A 13 -8.20 5.91 4.10
C THR A 13 -7.57 4.71 4.80
N GLU A 14 -7.25 4.85 6.08
CA GLU A 14 -6.54 3.82 6.85
C GLU A 14 -7.29 2.48 6.97
N ASP A 15 -8.57 2.43 6.62
CA ASP A 15 -9.41 1.23 6.66
C ASP A 15 -9.46 0.45 5.33
N SER A 16 -8.69 0.86 4.32
CA SER A 16 -8.64 0.18 3.01
C SER A 16 -7.32 -0.54 2.76
N ALA A 17 -7.35 -1.87 2.75
CA ALA A 17 -6.18 -2.68 2.45
C ALA A 17 -5.86 -2.74 0.95
N ASN A 18 -6.89 -2.95 0.11
CA ASN A 18 -6.72 -3.06 -1.34
C ASN A 18 -6.18 -1.76 -1.94
N MET A 19 -6.79 -0.62 -1.61
CA MET A 19 -6.32 0.67 -2.13
C MET A 19 -4.91 1.00 -1.69
N ALA A 20 -4.54 0.68 -0.44
CA ALA A 20 -3.19 0.91 0.05
C ALA A 20 -2.16 0.06 -0.72
N ALA A 21 -2.48 -1.22 -1.00
CA ALA A 21 -1.62 -2.11 -1.77
C ALA A 21 -1.52 -1.71 -3.26
N GLU A 22 -2.64 -1.33 -3.88
CA GLU A 22 -2.66 -0.86 -5.27
C GLU A 22 -1.91 0.45 -5.43
N ALA A 23 -2.11 1.42 -4.53
CA ALA A 23 -1.35 2.67 -4.52
C ALA A 23 0.15 2.42 -4.34
N ALA A 24 0.53 1.49 -3.46
CA ALA A 24 1.93 1.11 -3.23
C ALA A 24 2.58 0.43 -4.45
N SER A 25 1.81 -0.03 -5.44
CA SER A 25 2.36 -0.60 -6.69
C SER A 25 2.78 0.46 -7.71
N THR A 26 2.58 1.75 -7.40
CA THR A 26 2.86 2.85 -8.35
C THR A 26 4.25 3.46 -8.19
N GLY A 27 4.90 3.29 -7.03
CA GLY A 27 6.13 4.03 -6.68
C GLY A 27 5.90 5.50 -6.32
N LYS A 28 4.63 5.93 -6.27
CA LYS A 28 4.23 7.32 -6.00
C LYS A 28 3.86 7.53 -4.55
N PRO A 29 4.02 8.76 -4.02
CA PRO A 29 3.63 9.13 -2.67
C PRO A 29 2.24 8.60 -2.24
N VAL A 30 2.21 7.67 -1.28
CA VAL A 30 0.97 7.19 -0.65
C VAL A 30 0.82 7.79 0.74
N HIS A 31 -0.26 8.53 0.92
CA HIS A 31 -0.62 9.17 2.18
C HIS A 31 -1.77 8.41 2.84
N ILE A 32 -1.60 8.05 4.10
CA ILE A 32 -2.64 7.37 4.89
C ILE A 32 -3.46 8.41 5.66
N LEU A 33 -4.75 8.47 5.34
CA LEU A 33 -5.72 9.32 6.01
C LEU A 33 -6.26 8.61 7.26
N PRO A 34 -6.07 9.20 8.46
CA PRO A 34 -6.63 8.62 9.69
C PRO A 34 -8.15 8.67 9.67
N MET A 35 -8.79 7.68 10.27
CA MET A 35 -10.25 7.55 10.33
C MET A 35 -10.71 7.40 11.77
N ILE A 36 -12.00 7.63 12.01
CA ILE A 36 -12.59 7.33 13.31
C ILE A 36 -12.64 5.81 13.45
N ALA A 37 -11.80 5.27 14.34
CA ALA A 37 -11.70 3.84 14.56
C ALA A 37 -13.05 3.27 15.05
N ARG A 38 -13.65 2.39 14.25
CA ARG A 38 -14.86 1.64 14.62
C ARG A 38 -14.54 0.29 15.29
N LYS A 39 -13.29 -0.16 15.19
CA LYS A 39 -12.76 -1.44 15.68
C LYS A 39 -11.30 -1.27 16.09
N ALA A 40 -10.77 -2.21 16.87
CA ALA A 40 -9.37 -2.22 17.28
C ALA A 40 -8.40 -2.28 16.06
N PRO A 41 -7.21 -1.64 16.15
CA PRO A 41 -6.29 -1.39 15.03
C PRO A 41 -5.78 -2.63 14.26
N GLY A 42 -5.86 -3.82 14.85
CA GLY A 42 -5.81 -5.13 14.18
C GLY A 42 -4.91 -5.25 12.94
N LYS A 43 -5.46 -5.81 11.86
CA LYS A 43 -4.73 -6.07 10.62
C LYS A 43 -4.30 -4.81 9.86
N PHE A 44 -5.02 -3.69 10.02
CA PHE A 44 -4.73 -2.45 9.30
C PHE A 44 -3.50 -1.76 9.85
N ALA A 45 -3.34 -1.71 11.18
CA ALA A 45 -2.12 -1.16 11.78
C ALA A 45 -0.87 -1.94 11.35
N ARG A 46 -0.96 -3.28 11.27
CA ARG A 46 0.13 -4.10 10.75
C ARG A 46 0.43 -3.78 9.28
N LEU A 47 -0.61 -3.70 8.44
CA LEU A 47 -0.45 -3.34 7.03
C LEU A 47 0.25 -1.98 6.86
N HIS A 48 -0.21 -0.96 7.59
CA HIS A 48 0.37 0.38 7.51
C HIS A 48 1.81 0.42 8.01
N ALA A 49 2.13 -0.30 9.09
CA ALA A 49 3.50 -0.44 9.57
C ALA A 49 4.41 -1.08 8.51
N ASP A 50 3.95 -2.16 7.86
CA ASP A 50 4.70 -2.85 6.81
C ASP A 50 4.92 -1.95 5.57
N LEU A 51 3.91 -1.16 5.18
CA LEU A 51 4.03 -0.21 4.08
C LEU A 51 4.97 0.97 4.41
N GLN A 52 4.90 1.49 5.64
CA GLN A 52 5.80 2.55 6.12
C GLN A 52 7.25 2.06 6.20
N ALA A 53 7.48 0.84 6.68
CA ALA A 53 8.82 0.24 6.74
C ALA A 53 9.45 0.08 5.35
N ARG A 54 8.63 -0.06 4.30
CA ARG A 54 9.07 -0.12 2.89
C ARG A 54 9.18 1.26 2.24
N GLY A 55 8.90 2.34 2.97
CA GLY A 55 8.86 3.71 2.44
C GLY A 55 7.67 4.00 1.51
N ALA A 56 6.76 3.04 1.33
CA ALA A 56 5.66 3.13 0.38
C ALA A 56 4.56 4.08 0.85
N ALA A 57 4.36 4.19 2.17
CA ALA A 57 3.30 5.01 2.75
C ALA A 57 3.79 5.86 3.92
N ARG A 58 3.11 6.99 4.16
CA ARG A 58 3.30 7.86 5.33
C ARG A 58 1.93 8.35 5.83
N PRO A 59 1.75 8.63 7.13
CA PRO A 59 0.56 9.35 7.60
C PRO A 59 0.44 10.71 6.90
N PHE A 60 -0.76 11.11 6.51
CA PHE A 60 -0.99 12.43 5.95
C PHE A 60 -0.82 13.51 7.02
N ASP A 61 0.12 14.42 6.83
CA ASP A 61 0.45 15.50 7.76
C ASP A 61 -0.10 16.87 7.33
N GLY A 62 -0.92 16.90 6.27
CA GLY A 62 -1.42 18.14 5.67
C GLY A 62 -0.58 18.65 4.51
N THR A 63 0.54 18.00 4.19
CA THR A 63 1.45 18.41 3.10
C THR A 63 1.53 17.37 1.99
N LEU A 64 1.83 17.84 0.77
CA LEU A 64 2.08 17.00 -0.40
C LEU A 64 3.55 17.10 -0.80
N THR A 65 4.42 16.67 0.10
CA THR A 65 5.87 16.56 -0.19
C THR A 65 6.11 15.33 -1.07
N PRO A 66 6.77 15.43 -2.23
CA PRO A 66 7.04 14.29 -3.09
C PRO A 66 8.12 13.36 -2.50
N TRP A 67 7.96 12.06 -2.72
CA TRP A 67 8.99 11.04 -2.50
C TRP A 67 8.77 9.87 -3.48
N ALA A 68 9.77 9.02 -3.62
CA ALA A 68 9.66 7.80 -4.42
C ALA A 68 10.18 6.62 -3.60
N TYR A 69 9.76 5.43 -4.01
CA TYR A 69 10.19 4.15 -3.47
C TYR A 69 10.06 3.11 -4.58
N GLU A 70 10.71 1.96 -4.40
CA GLU A 70 10.59 0.87 -5.35
C GLU A 70 9.14 0.36 -5.38
N PRO A 71 8.44 0.41 -6.54
CA PRO A 71 7.05 -0.04 -6.63
C PRO A 71 6.88 -1.48 -6.14
N LEU A 72 5.88 -1.69 -5.29
CA LEU A 72 5.60 -3.03 -4.79
C LEU A 72 4.97 -3.91 -5.86
N ASN A 73 5.48 -5.13 -6.02
CA ASN A 73 4.91 -6.14 -6.91
C ASN A 73 4.40 -7.36 -6.14
N GLU A 74 3.52 -7.10 -5.16
CA GLU A 74 3.03 -8.12 -4.22
C GLU A 74 2.16 -9.17 -4.91
N THR A 75 1.41 -8.80 -5.95
CA THR A 75 0.60 -9.75 -6.74
C THR A 75 1.49 -10.79 -7.41
N GLU A 76 2.57 -10.35 -8.07
CA GLU A 76 3.52 -11.26 -8.70
C GLU A 76 4.28 -12.11 -7.67
N ARG A 77 4.70 -11.50 -6.55
CA ARG A 77 5.35 -12.23 -5.45
C ARG A 77 4.42 -13.33 -4.90
N ALA A 78 3.15 -13.01 -4.67
CA ALA A 78 2.15 -13.96 -4.20
C ALA A 78 1.91 -15.07 -5.22
N ALA A 79 1.77 -14.74 -6.51
CA ALA A 79 1.62 -15.72 -7.59
C ALA A 79 2.80 -16.70 -7.63
N ARG A 80 4.04 -16.21 -7.54
CA ARG A 80 5.25 -17.06 -7.47
C ARG A 80 5.25 -17.96 -6.25
N ALA A 81 4.86 -17.45 -5.08
CA ALA A 81 4.78 -18.24 -3.86
C ALA A 81 3.74 -19.38 -3.99
N VAL A 82 2.59 -19.09 -4.59
CA VAL A 82 1.57 -20.11 -4.89
C VAL A 82 2.13 -21.16 -5.83
N LEU A 83 2.72 -20.77 -6.97
CA LEU A 83 3.30 -21.71 -7.93
C LEU A 83 4.40 -22.60 -7.32
N ALA A 84 5.24 -22.04 -6.44
CA ALA A 84 6.28 -22.80 -5.75
C ALA A 84 5.73 -23.81 -4.73
N ALA A 85 4.57 -23.52 -4.13
CA ALA A 85 3.90 -24.41 -3.19
C ALA A 85 3.03 -25.48 -3.88
N MET A 86 2.74 -25.33 -5.17
CA MET A 86 1.96 -26.33 -5.91
C MET A 86 2.77 -27.63 -6.06
N PRO A 87 2.18 -28.80 -5.75
CA PRO A 87 2.85 -30.08 -5.98
C PRO A 87 3.14 -30.25 -7.47
N LYS A 88 4.38 -30.64 -7.78
CA LYS A 88 4.74 -31.03 -9.14
C LYS A 88 3.90 -32.24 -9.52
N ARG A 89 3.12 -32.11 -10.59
CA ARG A 89 2.40 -33.23 -11.21
C ARG A 89 3.37 -34.13 -11.94
#